data_AF-A0A7C1H1T7-F1
#
_entry.id   AF-A0A7C1H1T7-F1
#
_cell.length_a   1.000
_cell.length_b   1.000
_cell.length_c   1.000
_cell.angle_alpha   90.00
_cell.angle_beta   90.00
_cell.angle_gamma   90.00
#
_symmetry.space_group_name_H-M   'P 1'
#
loop_
_entity.id
_entity.type
_entity.pdbx_description
1 polymer ?
#
loop_
_entity_poly.entity_id
_entity_poly.type
_entity_poly.pdbx_seq_one_letter_code
_entity_poly.pdbx_strand_id
1 'polypeptide(L)' 'MALSTLLCAGCATFRAGAPEGVVDVIAHRGASHNAPENTLTAFRLAHEMGADWFELDCHLTRDHGVIVIHDNTLERTAG' A
#
# COMPACT_ATOMS: atom_id res chain seq x y z
N MET A 1 -25.73 -6.91 -9.33
CA MET A 1 -25.54 -6.43 -7.95
C MET A 1 -24.29 -5.56 -7.99
N ALA A 2 -24.49 -4.24 -8.06
CA ALA A 2 -23.39 -3.29 -8.24
C ALA A 2 -22.52 -3.33 -6.98
N LEU A 3 -21.33 -3.89 -7.11
CA LEU A 3 -20.31 -3.85 -6.07
C LEU A 3 -19.88 -2.38 -5.99
N SER A 4 -20.31 -1.70 -4.94
CA SER A 4 -19.90 -0.34 -4.63
C SER A 4 -18.39 -0.35 -4.43
N THR A 5 -17.64 0.10 -5.43
CA THR A 5 -16.23 0.48 -5.28
C THR A 5 -16.19 1.63 -4.28
N LEU A 6 -16.00 1.34 -3.00
CA LEU A 6 -15.55 2.33 -2.04
C LEU A 6 -14.06 2.56 -2.34
N LEU A 7 -13.79 3.38 -3.35
CA LEU A 7 -12.45 3.91 -3.57
C LEU A 7 -12.18 4.93 -2.45
N CYS A 8 -11.77 4.45 -1.29
CA CYS A 8 -11.05 5.28 -0.33
C CYS A 8 -9.63 5.48 -0.87
N ALA A 9 -9.49 6.25 -1.95
CA ALA A 9 -8.22 6.88 -2.34
C ALA A 9 -7.93 8.09 -1.42
N GLY A 10 -8.26 7.95 -0.13
CA GLY A 10 -7.96 8.91 0.90
C GLY A 10 -6.65 8.51 1.53
N CYS A 11 -5.56 9.15 1.10
CA CYS A 11 -4.35 9.25 1.89
C CYS A 11 -4.69 10.04 3.18
N ALA A 12 -5.32 9.38 4.15
CA ALA A 12 -5.58 9.94 5.46
C ALA A 12 -4.38 9.61 6.34
N THR A 13 -3.33 10.42 6.22
CA THR A 13 -2.18 10.40 7.14
C THR A 13 -2.61 10.97 8.50
N PHE A 14 -3.29 10.16 9.32
CA PHE A 14 -3.44 10.52 10.72
C PHE A 14 -2.23 10.03 11.50
N ARG A 15 -1.14 10.81 11.49
CA ARG A 15 -0.06 10.65 12.46
C ARG A 15 -0.42 11.45 13.71
N ALA A 16 -1.01 10.77 14.69
CA ALA A 16 -1.34 11.39 15.99
C ALA A 16 -0.09 12.07 16.58
N GLY A 17 -0.14 13.40 16.75
CA GLY A 17 0.96 14.18 17.31
C GLY A 17 2.09 14.54 16.32
N ALA A 18 1.86 14.45 15.01
CA ALA A 18 2.81 15.01 14.04
C ALA A 18 2.94 16.55 14.23
N PRO A 19 4.16 17.12 14.11
CA PRO A 19 4.33 18.55 14.13
C PRO A 19 3.58 19.19 12.94
N GLU A 20 2.90 20.31 13.17
CA GLU A 20 2.33 21.09 12.08
C GLU A 20 3.44 21.53 11.10
N GLY A 21 3.14 21.47 9.80
CA GLY A 21 4.06 21.90 8.74
C GLY A 21 5.09 20.86 8.30
N VAL A 22 5.01 19.61 8.78
CA VAL A 22 5.83 18.50 8.26
C VAL A 22 5.09 17.79 7.12
N VAL A 23 5.80 17.50 6.04
CA VAL A 23 5.30 16.71 4.90
C VAL A 23 5.82 15.29 5.03
N ASP A 24 4.91 14.33 5.21
CA ASP A 24 5.24 12.90 5.22
C ASP A 24 5.45 12.39 3.78
N VAL A 25 6.47 11.56 3.58
CA VAL A 25 6.73 10.80 2.34
C VAL A 25 6.17 9.39 2.48
N ILE A 26 5.24 9.04 1.60
CA ILE A 26 4.58 7.72 1.59
C ILE A 26 5.02 6.95 0.35
N ALA A 27 5.67 5.81 0.55
CA ALA A 27 6.10 4.93 -0.51
C ALA A 27 4.91 4.11 -1.05
N HIS A 28 4.39 4.50 -2.21
CA HIS A 28 3.27 3.83 -2.89
C HIS A 28 3.61 2.37 -3.22
N ARG A 29 2.93 1.44 -2.54
CA ARG A 29 3.15 -0.02 -2.58
C ARG A 29 4.56 -0.45 -2.18
N GLY A 30 5.19 0.32 -1.29
CA GLY A 30 6.61 0.23 -0.94
C GLY A 30 7.51 0.93 -1.96
N ALA A 31 8.80 0.59 -1.98
CA ALA A 31 9.74 1.07 -3.00
C ALA A 31 9.52 0.35 -4.34
N SER A 32 8.29 0.45 -4.87
CA SER A 32 7.76 -0.35 -5.99
C SER A 32 8.48 -0.13 -7.33
N HIS A 33 9.21 0.98 -7.46
CA HIS A 33 10.11 1.19 -8.59
C HIS A 33 11.36 0.30 -8.52
N ASN A 34 11.79 -0.07 -7.31
CA ASN A 34 13.07 -0.74 -7.06
C ASN A 34 12.92 -2.22 -6.62
N ALA A 35 11.74 -2.60 -6.12
CA ALA A 35 11.43 -3.96 -5.68
C ALA A 35 9.97 -4.30 -6.03
N PRO A 36 9.61 -5.59 -6.11
CA PRO A 36 8.23 -5.99 -6.43
C PRO A 36 7.21 -5.36 -5.46
N GLU A 37 6.21 -4.68 -6.00
CA GLU A 37 5.19 -3.96 -5.24
C GLU A 37 4.49 -4.85 -4.21
N ASN A 38 4.01 -4.26 -3.11
CA ASN A 38 3.22 -4.97 -2.09
C ASN A 38 3.94 -6.19 -1.47
N THR A 39 5.28 -6.19 -1.46
CA THR A 39 6.11 -7.21 -0.80
C THR A 39 6.87 -6.65 0.40
N LEU A 40 7.23 -7.53 1.34
CA LEU A 40 8.13 -7.18 2.45
C LEU A 40 9.46 -6.60 1.97
N THR A 41 9.95 -7.02 0.80
CA THR A 41 11.17 -6.49 0.21
C THR A 41 11.00 -5.01 -0.19
N ALA A 42 9.89 -4.65 -0.84
CA ALA A 42 9.61 -3.26 -1.19
C ALA A 42 9.37 -2.39 0.05
N PHE A 43 8.75 -2.92 1.10
CA PHE A 43 8.52 -2.18 2.34
C PHE A 43 9.81 -1.95 3.13
N ARG A 44 10.69 -2.96 3.22
CA ARG A 44 12.01 -2.82 3.84
C ARG A 44 12.86 -1.79 3.10
N LEU A 45 12.88 -1.85 1.77
CA LEU A 45 13.63 -0.90 0.97
C LEU A 45 13.08 0.53 1.09
N ALA A 46 11.75 0.70 1.14
CA ALA A 46 11.14 2.02 1.39
C ALA A 46 11.60 2.61 2.74
N HIS A 47 11.67 1.78 3.78
CA HIS A 47 12.18 2.19 5.09
C HIS A 47 13.67 2.58 5.02
N GLU A 48 14.50 1.77 4.35
CA GLU A 48 15.93 2.05 4.14
C GLU A 48 16.16 3.35 3.33
N MET A 49 15.24 3.68 2.41
CA MET A 49 15.26 4.92 1.62
C MET A 49 14.72 6.14 2.38
N GLY A 50 14.24 5.97 3.62
CA GLY A 50 13.79 7.07 4.48
C GLY A 50 12.34 7.51 4.24
N ALA A 51 11.48 6.66 3.69
CA ALA A 51 10.05 6.94 3.65
C ALA A 51 9.46 6.93 5.07
N ASP A 52 8.59 7.89 5.38
CA ASP A 52 7.88 7.95 6.67
C ASP A 52 6.86 6.81 6.80
N TRP A 53 6.25 6.44 5.68
CA TRP A 53 5.26 5.38 5.58
C TRP A 53 5.44 4.60 4.26
N PHE A 54 4.85 3.42 4.19
CA PHE A 54 4.53 2.75 2.93
C PHE A 54 3.02 2.56 2.85
N GLU A 55 2.50 2.72 1.65
CA GLU A 55 1.12 2.39 1.32
C GLU A 55 1.05 0.95 0.82
N LEU A 56 -0.12 0.32 0.97
CA LEU A 56 -0.38 -1.04 0.54
C LEU A 56 -1.85 -1.19 0.13
N ASP A 57 -2.10 -2.11 -0.79
CA ASP A 57 -3.42 -2.44 -1.30
C ASP A 57 -3.90 -3.77 -0.73
N CYS A 58 -5.12 -3.83 -0.20
CA CYS A 58 -5.67 -5.05 0.38
C CYS A 58 -6.90 -5.56 -0.39
N HIS A 59 -6.98 -6.88 -0.54
CA HIS A 59 -8.20 -7.59 -0.95
C HIS A 59 -8.53 -8.72 0.04
N LEU A 60 -9.76 -9.23 -0.06
CA LEU A 60 -10.18 -10.45 0.62
C LEU A 60 -10.13 -11.64 -0.33
N THR A 61 -9.60 -12.76 0.15
CA THR A 61 -9.72 -14.06 -0.51
C THR A 61 -11.14 -14.62 -0.32
N ARG A 62 -11.47 -15.68 -1.06
CA ARG A 62 -12.77 -16.37 -0.96
C ARG A 62 -13.07 -16.89 0.45
N ASP A 63 -12.05 -17.29 1.18
CA ASP A 63 -12.11 -17.75 2.57
C ASP A 63 -11.91 -16.61 3.60
N HIS A 64 -12.06 -15.36 3.17
CA HIS A 64 -11.99 -14.15 4.01
C HIS A 64 -10.63 -13.84 4.64
N GLY A 65 -9.55 -14.39 4.09
CA GLY A 65 -8.19 -13.95 4.40
C GLY A 65 -7.87 -12.60 3.76
N VAL A 66 -7.09 -11.76 4.44
CA VAL A 66 -6.59 -10.50 3.87
C VAL A 66 -5.29 -10.79 3.11
N ILE A 67 -5.23 -10.36 1.86
CA ILE A 67 -4.02 -10.42 1.04
C ILE A 67 -3.63 -9.02 0.57
N VAL A 68 -2.33 -8.82 0.32
CA VAL A 68 -1.79 -7.54 -0.16
C VAL A 68 -1.48 -7.64 -1.64
N ILE A 69 -2.35 -7.05 -2.46
CA ILE A 69 -2.23 -7.01 -3.93
C ILE A 69 -3.07 -5.84 -4.45
N HIS A 70 -2.65 -5.20 -5.53
CA HIS A 70 -3.42 -4.09 -6.09
C HIS A 70 -4.56 -4.58 -7.00
N ASP A 71 -4.22 -5.44 -7.95
CA ASP A 71 -5.13 -5.82 -9.04
C ASP A 71 -6.18 -6.81 -8.55
N ASN A 72 -7.33 -6.83 -9.24
CA ASN A 72 -8.39 -7.82 -8.99
C ASN A 72 -8.02 -9.24 -9.49
N THR A 73 -6.90 -9.37 -10.18
CA THR A 73 -6.43 -10.61 -10.82
C THR A 73 -4.92 -10.78 -10.58
N LEU A 74 -4.40 -11.99 -10.77
CA LEU A 74 -3.04 -12.35 -10.36
C LEU A 74 -1.98 -12.19 -11.47
N GLU A 75 -2.40 -12.05 -12.73
CA GLU A 75 -1.54 -12.24 -13.90
C GLU A 75 -0.39 -11.24 -13.97
N ARG A 76 -0.61 -9.96 -13.58
CA ARG A 76 0.43 -8.93 -13.68
C ARG A 76 1.59 -9.13 -12.69
N THR A 77 1.30 -9.64 -11.49
CA THR A 77 2.25 -9.62 -10.36
C THR A 77 2.64 -11.00 -9.84
N ALA A 78 1.86 -12.04 -10.16
CA ALA A 78 2.06 -13.40 -9.65
C ALA A 78 2.05 -14.50 -10.73
N GLY A 79 1.59 -14.20 -11.95
CA GLY A 79 1.63 -15.12 -13.11
C GLY A 79 0.37 -15.95 -13.29
#